data_AF-A0A5J4E569-F1
#
_entry.id   AF-A0A5J4E569-F1
#
_cell.length_a   1.000
_cell.length_b   1.000
_cell.length_c   1.000
_cell.angle_alpha   90.00
_cell.angle_beta   90.00
_cell.angle_gamma   90.00
#
_symmetry.space_group_name_H-M   'P 1'
#
loop_
_entity.id
_entity.type
_entity.pdbx_description
1 polymer ?
#
loop_
_entity_poly.entity_id
_entity_poly.type
_entity_poly.pdbx_seq_one_letter_code
_entity_poly.pdbx_strand_id
1 'polypeptide(L)'
;MAESAALLEDEVFPHQPVRQWVLSFPFQLRFLFASRPVITGQVLGIVYRVISMHLVKKAGYSKKSARTGAVTLIQRFGSALNLNIHFHMLFLDGVYVDRQDGSTRFHRVDSPTSQELARLTQTIARRVGRYLERQGLLERDAENSYLASDAITDGPMDQLQGHSMM
;
A
#
# COMPACT_ATOMS: atom_id res chain seq x y z
N MET A 1 17.25 3.37 -4.65
CA MET A 1 15.81 3.31 -4.99
C MET A 1 15.58 3.53 -6.48
N ALA A 2 15.98 4.66 -7.06
CA ALA A 2 15.77 4.93 -8.49
C ALA A 2 16.40 3.85 -9.39
N GLU A 3 17.63 3.43 -9.09
CA GLU A 3 18.34 2.36 -9.81
C GLU A 3 17.62 1.01 -9.72
N SER A 4 17.13 0.62 -8.54
CA SER A 4 16.36 -0.61 -8.36
C SER A 4 14.99 -0.56 -9.06
N ALA A 5 14.38 0.63 -9.16
CA ALA A 5 13.14 0.82 -9.90
C ALA A 5 13.37 0.71 -11.41
N ALA A 6 14.45 1.31 -11.93
CA ALA A 6 14.84 1.21 -13.34
C ALA A 6 15.13 -0.24 -13.73
N LEU A 7 15.91 -0.97 -12.93
CA LEU A 7 16.19 -2.39 -13.17
C LEU A 7 14.92 -3.23 -13.23
N LEU A 8 13.94 -2.97 -12.36
CA LEU A 8 12.66 -3.69 -12.40
C LEU A 8 11.86 -3.35 -13.65
N GLU A 9 11.83 -2.08 -14.07
CA GLU A 9 11.17 -1.64 -15.30
C GLU A 9 11.80 -2.28 -16.54
N ASP A 10 13.12 -2.32 -16.61
CA ASP A 10 13.87 -2.81 -17.77
C ASP A 10 13.87 -4.34 -17.86
N GLU A 11 14.02 -5.05 -16.72
CA GLU A 11 14.31 -6.49 -16.70
C GLU A 11 13.17 -7.37 -16.16
N VAL A 12 12.16 -6.80 -15.49
CA VAL A 12 11.08 -7.58 -14.85
C VAL A 12 9.70 -7.23 -15.41
N PHE A 13 9.41 -5.96 -15.68
CA PHE A 13 8.14 -5.58 -16.27
C PHE A 13 8.10 -5.92 -17.78
N PRO A 14 6.94 -6.28 -18.33
CA PRO A 14 6.77 -6.25 -19.77
C PRO A 14 6.96 -4.81 -20.27
N HIS A 15 7.32 -4.62 -21.55
CA HIS A 15 7.42 -3.30 -22.19
C HIS A 15 6.07 -2.58 -22.27
N GLN A 16 5.60 -2.09 -21.13
CA GLN A 16 4.35 -1.37 -20.92
C GLN A 16 4.63 -0.22 -19.94
N PRO A 17 3.91 0.90 -20.03
CA PRO A 17 4.15 2.01 -19.13
C PRO A 17 3.90 1.60 -17.67
N VAL A 18 4.75 2.09 -16.76
CA VAL A 18 4.67 1.83 -15.32
C VAL A 18 4.38 3.15 -14.59
N ARG A 19 3.59 3.09 -13.51
CA ARG A 19 3.37 4.20 -12.59
C ARG A 19 3.79 3.82 -11.18
N GLN A 20 4.57 4.70 -10.55
CA GLN A 20 4.92 4.59 -9.15
C GLN A 20 3.80 5.10 -8.24
N TRP A 21 3.50 4.31 -7.21
CA TRP A 21 2.61 4.66 -6.11
C TRP A 21 3.39 4.57 -4.81
N VAL A 22 3.46 5.68 -4.08
CA VAL A 22 4.12 5.73 -2.78
C VAL A 22 3.06 5.82 -1.69
N LEU A 23 3.04 4.85 -0.78
CA LEU A 23 2.15 4.83 0.36
C LEU A 23 2.97 4.94 1.65
N SER A 24 2.76 6.05 2.36
CA SER A 24 3.33 6.28 3.69
C SER A 24 2.26 6.09 4.77
N PHE A 25 2.70 5.68 5.96
CA PHE A 25 1.80 5.45 7.09
C PHE A 25 1.93 6.54 8.16
N PRO A 26 0.88 6.76 8.99
CA PRO A 26 1.00 7.51 10.23
C PRO A 26 2.12 6.98 11.11
N PHE A 27 2.76 7.85 11.88
CA PHE A 27 3.97 7.55 12.65
C PHE A 27 3.83 6.29 13.52
N GLN A 28 2.74 6.20 14.28
CA GLN A 28 2.46 5.07 15.18
C GLN A 28 2.36 3.75 14.42
N LEU A 29 1.66 3.72 13.28
CA LEU A 29 1.52 2.51 12.47
C LEU A 29 2.85 2.03 11.89
N ARG A 30 3.84 2.92 11.70
CA ARG A 30 5.17 2.52 11.22
C ARG A 30 5.86 1.56 12.20
N PHE A 31 5.71 1.77 13.52
CA PHE A 31 6.27 0.87 14.53
C PHE A 31 5.58 -0.50 14.52
N LEU A 32 4.26 -0.52 14.42
CA LEU A 32 3.49 -1.75 14.30
C LEU A 32 3.91 -2.56 13.07
N PHE A 33 4.00 -1.91 11.91
CA PHE A 33 4.39 -2.58 10.66
C PHE A 33 5.86 -2.99 10.63
N ALA A 34 6.69 -2.37 11.48
CA ALA A 34 8.09 -2.75 11.62
C ALA A 34 8.24 -4.03 12.44
N SER A 35 7.48 -4.16 13.51
CA SER A 35 7.55 -5.33 14.37
C SER A 35 6.75 -6.53 13.85
N ARG A 36 5.76 -6.31 12.97
CA ARG A 36 4.83 -7.37 12.53
C ARG A 36 4.76 -7.55 11.00
N PRO A 37 5.73 -8.23 10.36
CA PRO A 37 5.76 -8.44 8.91
C PRO A 37 4.51 -9.11 8.33
N VAL A 38 3.89 -10.04 9.07
CA VAL A 38 2.64 -10.70 8.64
C VAL A 38 1.50 -9.68 8.49
N ILE A 39 1.37 -8.76 9.46
CA ILE A 39 0.39 -7.67 9.41
C ILE A 39 0.69 -6.74 8.23
N THR A 40 1.97 -6.38 8.02
CA THR A 40 2.41 -5.56 6.90
C THR A 40 2.07 -6.19 5.55
N GLY A 41 2.25 -7.51 5.39
CA GLY A 41 1.86 -8.25 4.19
C GLY A 41 0.35 -8.23 3.93
N GLN A 42 -0.47 -8.36 4.98
CA GLN A 42 -1.93 -8.27 4.85
C GLN A 42 -2.38 -6.85 4.48
N VAL A 43 -1.76 -5.82 5.07
CA VAL A 43 -1.99 -4.41 4.72
C VAL A 43 -1.59 -4.15 3.26
N LEU A 44 -0.42 -4.64 2.82
CA LEU A 44 -0.01 -4.59 1.41
C LEU A 44 -1.06 -5.23 0.49
N GLY A 45 -1.60 -6.39 0.86
CA GLY A 45 -2.68 -7.03 0.12
C GLY A 45 -3.97 -6.20 0.06
N ILE A 46 -4.30 -5.44 1.09
CA ILE A 46 -5.43 -4.49 1.07
C ILE A 46 -5.15 -3.36 0.07
N VAL A 47 -3.98 -2.73 0.17
CA VAL A 47 -3.56 -1.61 -0.69
C VAL A 47 -3.55 -2.05 -2.16
N TYR A 48 -2.89 -3.17 -2.46
CA TYR A 48 -2.84 -3.75 -3.80
C TYR A 48 -4.24 -3.95 -4.39
N ARG A 49 -5.16 -4.55 -3.60
CA ARG A 49 -6.54 -4.78 -4.06
C ARG A 49 -7.29 -3.48 -4.33
N VAL A 50 -7.07 -2.42 -3.56
CA VAL A 50 -7.75 -1.13 -3.79
C VAL A 50 -7.24 -0.48 -5.09
N ILE A 51 -5.93 -0.42 -5.30
CA ILE A 51 -5.34 0.16 -6.52
C ILE A 51 -5.71 -0.69 -7.74
N SER A 52 -5.58 -2.02 -7.65
CA SER A 52 -5.96 -2.94 -8.72
C SER A 52 -7.43 -2.79 -9.14
N MET A 53 -8.35 -2.72 -8.17
CA MET A 53 -9.76 -2.47 -8.44
C MET A 53 -10.01 -1.11 -9.09
N HIS A 54 -9.24 -0.08 -8.75
CA HIS A 54 -9.34 1.22 -9.37
C HIS A 54 -8.92 1.17 -10.84
N LEU A 55 -7.75 0.59 -11.15
CA LEU A 55 -7.26 0.46 -12.52
C LEU A 55 -8.26 -0.31 -13.40
N VAL A 56 -8.76 -1.45 -12.91
CA VAL A 56 -9.77 -2.26 -13.61
C VAL A 56 -11.04 -1.48 -13.90
N LYS A 57 -11.56 -0.74 -12.90
CA LYS A 57 -12.77 0.08 -13.07
C LYS A 57 -12.54 1.26 -14.02
N LYS A 58 -11.38 1.93 -13.91
CA LYS A 58 -11.03 3.07 -14.75
C LYS A 58 -10.89 2.66 -16.22
N ALA A 59 -10.41 1.45 -16.48
CA ALA A 59 -10.37 0.85 -17.81
C ALA A 59 -11.76 0.37 -18.31
N GLY A 60 -12.83 0.47 -17.51
CA GLY A 60 -14.18 0.05 -17.90
C GLY A 60 -14.43 -1.47 -17.85
N TYR A 61 -13.60 -2.24 -17.14
CA TYR A 61 -13.71 -3.70 -17.07
C TYR A 61 -14.12 -4.22 -15.69
N SER A 62 -14.39 -5.52 -15.62
CA SER A 62 -14.59 -6.24 -14.37
C SER A 62 -13.31 -6.97 -13.94
N LYS A 63 -13.20 -7.30 -12.65
CA LYS A 63 -12.08 -8.11 -12.13
C LYS A 63 -11.99 -9.52 -12.76
N LYS A 64 -13.09 -10.02 -13.34
CA LYS A 64 -13.12 -11.32 -14.01
C LYS A 64 -12.47 -11.29 -15.39
N SER A 65 -12.44 -10.12 -16.04
CA SER A 65 -12.02 -9.95 -17.44
C SER A 65 -10.74 -9.13 -17.58
N ALA A 66 -10.18 -8.64 -16.47
CA ALA A 66 -9.00 -7.78 -16.48
C ALA A 66 -8.04 -8.10 -15.33
N ARG A 67 -6.74 -8.03 -15.62
CA ARG A 67 -5.62 -8.32 -14.71
C ARG A 67 -4.70 -7.12 -14.59
N THR A 68 -4.24 -6.85 -13.38
CA THR A 68 -3.20 -5.84 -13.08
C THR A 68 -1.92 -6.54 -12.68
N GLY A 69 -0.78 -5.86 -12.83
CA GLY A 69 0.51 -6.33 -12.34
C GLY A 69 1.20 -5.23 -11.55
N ALA A 70 1.89 -5.60 -10.47
CA ALA A 70 2.72 -4.69 -9.71
C ALA A 70 3.87 -5.40 -9.00
N VAL A 71 4.96 -4.66 -8.79
CA VAL A 71 6.06 -5.01 -7.90
C VAL A 71 6.06 -4.02 -6.75
N THR A 72 6.29 -4.47 -5.53
CA THR A 72 6.36 -3.60 -4.35
C THR A 72 7.67 -3.76 -3.61
N LEU A 73 8.34 -2.63 -3.35
CA LEU A 73 9.45 -2.55 -2.43
C LEU A 73 8.93 -1.96 -1.11
N ILE A 74 9.08 -2.71 -0.03
CA ILE A 74 8.78 -2.23 1.32
C ILE A 74 10.06 -1.62 1.87
N GLN A 75 10.13 -0.29 1.87
CA GLN A 75 11.26 0.41 2.47
C GLN A 75 10.98 0.64 3.96
N ARG A 76 11.97 0.37 4.81
CA ARG A 76 11.81 0.43 6.28
C ARG A 76 12.46 1.64 6.94
N PHE A 77 13.28 2.39 6.21
CA PHE A 77 14.04 3.53 6.74
C PHE A 77 13.93 4.77 5.84
N GLY A 78 14.03 5.96 6.45
CA GLY A 78 14.18 7.23 5.74
C GLY A 78 15.64 7.52 5.37
N SER A 79 15.89 8.64 4.69
CA SER A 79 17.26 9.05 4.30
C SER A 79 18.21 9.21 5.49
N ALA A 80 17.69 9.55 6.67
CA ALA A 80 18.44 9.65 7.92
C ALA A 80 18.50 8.34 8.73
N LEU A 81 18.19 7.20 8.10
CA LEU A 81 18.08 5.86 8.73
C LEU A 81 17.03 5.76 9.85
N ASN A 82 16.16 6.76 10.00
CA ASN A 82 15.04 6.73 10.92
C ASN A 82 13.98 5.72 10.48
N LEU A 83 13.30 5.06 11.43
CA LEU A 83 12.24 4.11 11.12
C LEU A 83 11.14 4.79 10.30
N ASN A 84 10.98 4.35 9.06
CA ASN A 84 9.99 4.89 8.15
C ASN A 84 9.53 3.81 7.18
N ILE A 85 8.56 3.01 7.62
CA ILE A 85 7.94 2.03 6.74
C ILE A 85 7.01 2.72 5.75
N HIS A 86 7.24 2.46 4.48
CA HIS A 86 6.42 2.92 3.37
C HIS A 86 6.57 1.96 2.19
N PHE A 87 5.54 1.93 1.34
CA PHE A 87 5.51 1.06 0.16
C PHE A 87 5.82 1.89 -1.08
N HIS A 88 6.81 1.44 -1.85
CA HIS A 88 7.00 1.86 -3.24
C HIS A 88 6.44 0.78 -4.14
N MET A 89 5.27 1.04 -4.71
CA MET A 89 4.59 0.10 -5.60
C MET A 89 4.71 0.57 -7.04
N LEU A 90 5.34 -0.23 -7.89
CA LEU A 90 5.37 -0.04 -9.33
C LEU A 90 4.21 -0.82 -9.93
N PHE A 91 3.18 -0.13 -10.41
CA PHE A 91 2.05 -0.74 -11.11
C PHE A 91 2.19 -0.55 -12.61
N LEU A 92 1.83 -1.57 -13.40
CA LEU A 92 1.52 -1.33 -14.80
C LEU A 92 0.44 -0.25 -14.91
N ASP A 93 0.63 0.70 -15.83
CA ASP A 93 -0.24 1.86 -16.03
C ASP A 93 -1.53 1.51 -16.79
N GLY A 94 -2.17 0.41 -16.40
CA GLY A 94 -3.27 -0.19 -17.12
C GLY A 94 -3.56 -1.62 -16.69
N VAL A 95 -4.30 -2.32 -17.53
CA VAL A 95 -4.75 -3.69 -17.29
C VAL A 95 -4.57 -4.56 -18.53
N TYR A 96 -4.25 -5.83 -18.33
CA TYR A 96 -4.41 -6.84 -19.38
C TYR A 96 -5.85 -7.33 -19.41
N VAL A 97 -6.43 -7.41 -20.60
CA VAL A 97 -7.80 -7.85 -20.84
C VAL A 97 -7.78 -9.09 -21.70
N ASP A 98 -8.48 -10.12 -21.26
CA ASP A 98 -8.61 -11.38 -21.99
C ASP A 98 -9.57 -11.18 -23.19
N ARG A 99 -9.17 -11.64 -24.37
CA ARG A 99 -10.01 -11.66 -25.57
C ARG A 99 -10.61 -13.05 -25.79
N GLN A 100 -11.65 -13.09 -26.62
CA GLN A 100 -12.35 -14.34 -26.97
C GLN A 100 -11.44 -15.35 -27.68
N ASP A 101 -10.40 -14.88 -28.37
CA ASP A 101 -9.40 -15.70 -29.06
C ASP A 101 -8.31 -16.28 -28.12
N GLY A 102 -8.41 -16.03 -26.81
CA GLY A 102 -7.44 -16.48 -25.81
C GLY A 102 -6.19 -15.59 -25.70
N SER A 103 -6.06 -14.55 -26.54
CA SER A 103 -4.98 -13.57 -26.41
C SER A 103 -5.31 -12.51 -25.34
N THR A 104 -4.29 -11.80 -24.87
CA THR A 104 -4.46 -10.66 -23.94
C THR A 104 -4.05 -9.35 -24.62
N ARG A 105 -4.82 -8.28 -24.38
CA ARG A 105 -4.42 -6.91 -24.78
C ARG A 105 -4.20 -6.04 -23.56
N PHE A 106 -3.13 -5.26 -23.57
CA PHE A 106 -2.94 -4.20 -22.59
C PHE A 106 -3.82 -2.98 -22.90
N HIS A 107 -4.59 -2.53 -21.91
CA HIS A 107 -5.40 -1.32 -21.95
C HIS A 107 -4.84 -0.33 -20.94
N ARG A 108 -4.17 0.71 -21.45
CA ARG A 108 -3.62 1.79 -20.63
C ARG A 108 -4.73 2.65 -20.04
N VAL A 109 -4.55 3.15 -18.82
CA VAL A 109 -5.48 4.10 -18.19
C VAL A 109 -4.83 5.45 -17.94
N ASP A 110 -5.64 6.51 -17.91
CA ASP A 110 -5.16 7.83 -17.53
C ASP A 110 -4.71 7.90 -16.08
N SER A 111 -3.79 8.83 -15.81
CA SER A 111 -3.38 9.16 -14.44
C SER A 111 -4.57 9.45 -13.54
N PRO A 112 -4.56 8.98 -12.28
CA PRO A 112 -5.63 9.25 -11.34
C PRO A 112 -5.75 10.76 -11.11
N THR A 113 -6.97 11.27 -11.13
CA THR A 113 -7.25 12.65 -10.75
C THR A 113 -7.04 12.83 -9.23
N SER A 114 -6.86 14.07 -8.77
CA SER A 114 -6.76 14.36 -7.34
C SER A 114 -7.97 13.85 -6.55
N GLN A 115 -9.17 13.89 -7.14
CA GLN A 115 -10.39 13.37 -6.52
C GLN A 115 -10.37 11.84 -6.41
N GLU A 116 -9.87 11.15 -7.44
CA GLU A 116 -9.67 9.70 -7.40
C GLU A 116 -8.64 9.32 -6.35
N LEU A 117 -7.50 10.02 -6.28
CA LEU A 117 -6.48 9.81 -5.26
C LEU A 117 -7.04 9.98 -3.85
N ALA A 118 -7.80 11.04 -3.58
CA ALA A 118 -8.43 11.25 -2.27
C ALA A 118 -9.37 10.09 -1.88
N ARG A 119 -10.20 9.62 -2.81
CA ARG A 119 -11.11 8.47 -2.60
C ARG A 119 -10.35 7.17 -2.37
N LEU A 120 -9.24 6.95 -3.07
CA LEU A 120 -8.38 5.78 -2.88
C LEU A 120 -7.73 5.80 -1.51
N THR A 121 -7.13 6.93 -1.11
CA THR A 121 -6.53 7.11 0.21
C THR A 121 -7.55 6.87 1.32
N GLN A 122 -8.74 7.46 1.23
CA GLN A 122 -9.80 7.23 2.23
C GLN A 122 -10.27 5.77 2.27
N THR A 123 -10.36 5.12 1.10
CA THR A 123 -10.74 3.71 1.02
C THR A 123 -9.66 2.80 1.62
N ILE A 124 -8.39 3.08 1.37
CA ILE A 124 -7.25 2.37 1.96
C ILE A 124 -7.27 2.56 3.48
N ALA A 125 -7.29 3.82 3.97
CA ALA A 125 -7.31 4.12 5.39
C ALA A 125 -8.44 3.39 6.11
N ARG A 126 -9.67 3.46 5.57
CA ARG A 126 -10.84 2.77 6.14
C ARG A 126 -10.68 1.24 6.16
N ARG A 127 -10.17 0.63 5.07
CA ARG A 127 -10.02 -0.83 4.99
C ARG A 127 -8.88 -1.33 5.88
N VAL A 128 -7.78 -0.60 5.95
CA VAL A 128 -6.65 -0.88 6.85
C VAL A 128 -7.09 -0.73 8.30
N GLY A 129 -7.75 0.37 8.67
CA GLY A 129 -8.27 0.58 10.03
C GLY A 129 -9.20 -0.55 10.47
N ARG A 130 -10.21 -0.90 9.64
CA ARG A 130 -11.11 -2.04 9.91
C ARG A 130 -10.38 -3.38 10.02
N TYR A 131 -9.32 -3.58 9.24
CA TYR A 131 -8.52 -4.79 9.33
C TYR A 131 -7.77 -4.84 10.66
N LEU A 132 -7.10 -3.75 11.05
CA LEU A 132 -6.37 -3.67 12.31
C LEU A 132 -7.28 -3.80 13.53
N GLU A 133 -8.47 -3.19 13.51
CA GLU A 133 -9.50 -3.34 14.54
C GLU A 133 -9.90 -4.81 14.73
N ARG A 134 -10.15 -5.53 13.63
CA ARG A 134 -10.48 -6.97 13.67
C ARG A 134 -9.33 -7.85 14.15
N GLN A 135 -8.10 -7.34 14.14
CA GLN A 135 -6.94 -8.02 14.68
C GLN A 135 -6.65 -7.61 16.13
N GLY A 136 -7.47 -6.73 16.73
CA GLY A 136 -7.24 -6.19 18.07
C GLY A 136 -6.03 -5.25 18.15
N LEU A 137 -5.61 -4.66 17.03
CA LEU A 137 -4.40 -3.81 16.95
C LEU A 137 -4.70 -2.32 16.94
N LEU A 138 -5.97 -1.94 16.79
CA LEU A 138 -6.42 -0.57 16.75
C LEU A 138 -7.74 -0.47 17.50
N GLU A 139 -7.84 0.49 18.42
CA GLU A 139 -9.09 0.84 19.08
C GLU A 139 -9.64 2.14 18.47
N ARG A 140 -10.95 2.17 18.22
CA ARG A 140 -11.64 3.39 17.84
C ARG A 140 -12.06 4.09 19.10
N ASP A 141 -11.47 5.25 19.38
CA ASP A 141 -12.16 6.24 20.19
C ASP A 141 -12.86 7.24 19.26
N ALA A 142 -14.02 7.76 19.67
CA ALA A 142 -14.92 8.52 18.80
C ALA A 142 -14.27 9.78 18.18
N GLU A 143 -13.12 10.22 18.70
CA GLU A 143 -12.35 11.36 18.20
C GLU A 143 -10.89 11.06 17.85
N ASN A 144 -10.32 9.89 18.18
CA ASN A 144 -8.94 9.50 17.80
C ASN A 144 -8.76 7.98 17.72
N SER A 145 -7.96 7.51 16.74
CA SER A 145 -7.57 6.09 16.61
C SER A 145 -6.22 5.84 17.26
N TYR A 146 -6.18 5.02 18.32
CA TYR A 146 -4.95 4.64 19.02
C TYR A 146 -4.59 3.18 18.72
N LEU A 147 -3.28 2.87 18.71
CA LEU A 147 -2.83 1.47 18.70
C LEU A 147 -3.22 0.84 20.03
N ALA A 148 -3.80 -0.36 20.00
CA ALA A 148 -4.16 -1.08 21.23
C ALA A 148 -2.90 -1.33 22.07
N SER A 149 -2.99 -1.14 23.39
CA SER A 149 -1.85 -1.22 24.32
C SER A 149 -1.11 -2.57 24.23
N ASP A 150 -1.85 -3.66 24.03
CA ASP A 150 -1.30 -5.01 23.90
C ASP A 150 -0.60 -5.27 22.55
N ALA A 151 -0.68 -4.33 21.60
CA ALA A 151 0.07 -4.39 20.35
C ALA A 151 1.55 -4.00 20.54
N ILE A 152 1.88 -3.36 21.67
CA ILE A 152 3.20 -2.83 22.05
C ILE A 152 3.73 -3.55 23.30
N THR A 153 3.93 -4.86 23.24
CA THR A 153 4.71 -5.64 24.21
C THR A 153 5.44 -6.73 23.41
N ASP A 154 6.75 -7.00 23.54
CA ASP A 154 7.71 -6.86 24.63
C ASP A 154 9.09 -6.45 24.03
N GLY A 155 9.71 -5.39 24.54
CA GLY A 155 11.01 -4.91 24.06
C GLY A 155 11.53 -3.76 24.92
N PRO A 156 12.84 -3.46 24.96
CA PRO A 156 13.49 -2.60 25.94
C PRO A 156 13.13 -1.09 25.87
N MET A 157 12.01 -0.75 25.22
CA MET A 157 11.50 0.61 25.06
C MET A 157 10.50 1.04 26.15
N ASP A 158 10.32 0.23 27.20
CA ASP A 158 9.46 0.57 28.35
C ASP A 158 10.00 1.75 29.19
N GLN A 159 11.19 2.26 28.86
CA GLN A 159 11.82 3.40 29.53
C GLN A 159 11.67 4.75 28.81
N LEU A 160 10.88 4.84 27.73
CA LEU A 160 10.62 6.11 27.03
C LEU A 160 9.15 6.59 27.15
N GLN A 161 8.45 6.17 28.19
CA GLN A 161 7.27 6.90 28.67
C GLN A 161 7.72 8.11 29.50
N GLY A 162 8.04 9.18 28.80
CA GLY A 162 8.32 10.46 29.42
C GLY A 162 8.65 11.50 28.37
N HIS A 163 7.76 12.49 28.26
CA HIS A 163 7.91 13.77 27.56
C HIS A 163 7.42 13.79 26.10
N SER A 164 6.11 13.95 26.01
CA SER A 164 5.48 14.82 25.00
C SER A 164 6.15 16.21 25.03
N MET A 165 6.39 16.83 23.88
CA MET A 165 6.20 18.27 23.59
C MET A 165 6.64 18.62 22.15
N MET A 166 5.64 19.11 21.39
CA MET A 166 5.63 19.83 20.09
C MET A 166 6.08 19.12 18.80
#